data_AF-A0A4R3EUQ9-F1
#
_entry.id   AF-A0A4R3EUQ9-F1
#
_cell.length_a   1.000
_cell.length_b   1.000
_cell.length_c   1.000
_cell.angle_alpha   90.00
_cell.angle_beta   90.00
_cell.angle_gamma   90.00
#
_symmetry.space_group_name_H-M   'P 1'
#
loop_
_entity.id
_entity.type
_entity.pdbx_description
1 polymer ?
#
loop_
_entity_poly.entity_id
_entity_poly.type
_entity_poly.pdbx_seq_one_letter_code
_entity_poly.pdbx_strand_id
1 'polypeptide(L)'
;MLDDVTLDSLIERELSHQETKNLKVREAIHPHYLTEAIQAHRAGLSRSCIIMTANAVFDDLDRKLRHLVSVNDKRRPLLQDIDNRVRAGELREMVLSTELLSNDIIEPEQSEYLNRLRAARNDSAHPSGTVFTRSEAAALLSDGIDLILGQESLSPAAFAEMLAQRLRAPNFFPDDALGKIGVVKDEVSRVTSHGYHVLVRNVMDVAMEKDDNTASENAGTFLVTCAAIDNDDLTKVIYRHLFLPNLETTKAKDDPIARLIFNFSMVAPHSLKKNLNERQKERLDAKLVALLKVASRGPSLDNLRILELGIRLDEAARRSKSALPNTLSVARSSLSMSLKLLENRSLSSLARRKLLSKFTLLAANPQHLGSATFFSFIEENAAALADSLTGGEAHRLITSIRGGRVMAQWADDTKHQYHDVPVRRRDWLKAFSRETAILEGLLIVKVKAWYEAEPSEAARNAEREQLADPTCLWGPIADGIRFECVARMKSPPSEARVLSMASR
;
A
#
# COMPACT_ATOMS: atom_id res chain seq x y z
N MET A 1 -24.95 11.94 -40.51
CA MET A 1 -25.34 10.51 -40.53
C MET A 1 -24.05 9.73 -40.49
N LEU A 2 -23.66 9.26 -39.30
CA LEU A 2 -22.65 8.19 -39.21
C LEU A 2 -23.41 6.92 -39.59
N ASP A 3 -22.92 6.19 -40.60
CA ASP A 3 -23.59 4.97 -41.07
C ASP A 3 -23.71 3.96 -39.92
N ASP A 4 -24.90 3.38 -39.72
CA ASP A 4 -25.22 2.38 -38.67
C ASP A 4 -24.16 1.25 -38.58
N VAL A 5 -23.49 0.95 -39.69
CA VAL A 5 -22.41 -0.04 -39.80
C VAL A 5 -21.20 0.29 -38.91
N THR A 6 -20.91 1.58 -38.66
CA THR A 6 -19.78 2.01 -37.82
C THR A 6 -20.11 1.93 -36.32
N LEU A 7 -21.35 2.22 -35.93
CA LEU A 7 -21.79 2.12 -34.53
C LEU A 7 -21.92 0.65 -34.10
N ASP A 8 -22.50 -0.21 -34.94
CA ASP A 8 -22.57 -1.66 -34.70
C ASP A 8 -21.16 -2.26 -34.54
N SER A 9 -20.18 -1.83 -35.36
CA SER A 9 -18.80 -2.32 -35.24
C SER A 9 -18.06 -1.84 -33.97
N LEU A 10 -18.41 -0.66 -33.46
CA LEU A 10 -17.87 -0.11 -32.22
C LEU A 10 -18.50 -0.78 -31.00
N ILE A 11 -19.81 -1.02 -31.03
CA ILE A 11 -20.54 -1.77 -30.01
C ILE A 11 -20.07 -3.23 -29.99
N GLU A 12 -19.88 -3.87 -31.13
CA GLU A 12 -19.32 -5.24 -31.17
C GLU A 12 -17.87 -5.29 -30.67
N ARG A 13 -17.05 -4.27 -30.93
CA ARG A 13 -15.70 -4.15 -30.35
C ARG A 13 -15.74 -3.95 -28.84
N GLU A 14 -16.62 -3.07 -28.36
CA GLU A 14 -16.77 -2.77 -26.94
C GLU A 14 -17.33 -3.99 -26.20
N LEU A 15 -18.37 -4.64 -26.73
CA LEU A 15 -18.92 -5.88 -26.20
C LEU A 15 -17.89 -7.02 -26.23
N SER A 16 -17.09 -7.14 -27.29
CA SER A 16 -16.02 -8.16 -27.35
C SER A 16 -14.86 -7.87 -26.38
N HIS A 17 -14.53 -6.59 -26.17
CA HIS A 17 -13.52 -6.14 -25.20
C HIS A 17 -14.02 -6.32 -23.76
N GLN A 18 -15.28 -5.98 -23.50
CA GLN A 18 -15.98 -6.20 -22.23
C GLN A 18 -16.14 -7.70 -21.94
N GLU A 19 -16.49 -8.52 -22.93
CA GLU A 19 -16.53 -9.98 -22.85
C GLU A 19 -15.16 -10.52 -22.44
N THR A 20 -14.08 -10.15 -23.13
CA THR A 20 -12.74 -10.66 -22.79
C THR A 20 -12.23 -10.17 -21.43
N LYS A 21 -12.63 -8.98 -20.99
CA LYS A 21 -12.30 -8.42 -19.66
C LYS A 21 -13.12 -9.06 -18.54
N ASN A 22 -14.40 -9.38 -18.78
CA ASN A 22 -15.32 -9.89 -17.77
C ASN A 22 -15.36 -11.44 -17.70
N LEU A 23 -15.21 -12.15 -18.83
CA LEU A 23 -15.05 -13.63 -18.84
C LEU A 23 -13.75 -14.09 -18.17
N LYS A 24 -12.68 -13.27 -18.20
CA LYS A 24 -11.46 -13.57 -17.44
C LYS A 24 -11.57 -13.30 -15.95
N VAL A 25 -12.61 -12.59 -15.50
CA VAL A 25 -12.71 -12.11 -14.12
C VAL A 25 -13.63 -12.97 -13.25
N ARG A 26 -14.68 -13.66 -13.76
CA ARG A 26 -15.54 -14.50 -12.88
C ARG A 26 -16.18 -15.72 -13.56
N GLU A 27 -15.66 -16.92 -13.28
CA GLU A 27 -16.26 -18.23 -13.64
C GLU A 27 -17.46 -18.65 -12.75
N ALA A 28 -18.10 -17.74 -12.00
CA ALA A 28 -19.05 -18.11 -10.94
C ALA A 28 -20.48 -17.53 -11.07
N ILE A 29 -20.85 -16.96 -12.20
CA ILE A 29 -22.19 -16.35 -12.41
C ILE A 29 -22.90 -17.19 -13.48
N HIS A 30 -24.17 -17.60 -13.26
CA HIS A 30 -24.94 -18.42 -14.20
C HIS A 30 -24.74 -17.91 -15.64
N PRO A 31 -23.88 -18.56 -16.46
CA PRO A 31 -23.46 -17.99 -17.72
C PRO A 31 -24.63 -17.91 -18.70
N HIS A 32 -25.68 -18.70 -18.46
CA HIS A 32 -26.72 -19.00 -19.43
C HIS A 32 -27.54 -17.76 -19.83
N TYR A 33 -28.11 -16.97 -18.91
CA TYR A 33 -28.93 -15.82 -19.33
C TYR A 33 -28.12 -14.72 -20.02
N LEU A 34 -26.93 -14.37 -19.51
CA LEU A 34 -26.08 -13.37 -20.17
C LEU A 34 -25.56 -13.90 -21.52
N THR A 35 -25.16 -15.16 -21.59
CA THR A 35 -24.75 -15.80 -22.84
C THR A 35 -25.90 -15.83 -23.85
N GLU A 36 -27.11 -16.17 -23.42
CA GLU A 36 -28.31 -16.16 -24.25
C GLU A 36 -28.66 -14.74 -24.71
N ALA A 37 -28.50 -13.71 -23.86
CA ALA A 37 -28.69 -12.32 -24.24
C ALA A 37 -27.70 -11.90 -25.35
N ILE A 38 -26.41 -12.23 -25.18
CA ILE A 38 -25.36 -11.97 -26.17
C ILE A 38 -25.65 -12.72 -27.48
N GLN A 39 -26.03 -14.00 -27.41
CA GLN A 39 -26.37 -14.81 -28.59
C GLN A 39 -27.60 -14.26 -29.31
N ALA A 40 -28.63 -13.86 -28.58
CA ALA A 40 -29.82 -13.23 -29.15
C ALA A 40 -29.48 -11.91 -29.84
N HIS A 41 -28.62 -11.08 -29.24
CA HIS A 41 -28.14 -9.86 -29.88
C HIS A 41 -27.40 -10.14 -31.19
N ARG A 42 -26.49 -11.12 -31.20
CA ARG A 42 -25.75 -11.53 -32.41
C ARG A 42 -26.66 -12.09 -33.51
N ALA A 43 -27.75 -12.75 -33.13
CA ALA A 43 -28.75 -13.26 -34.05
C ALA A 43 -29.75 -12.19 -34.54
N GLY A 44 -29.62 -10.93 -34.11
CA GLY A 44 -30.56 -9.86 -34.45
C GLY A 44 -31.92 -9.98 -33.76
N LEU A 45 -32.02 -10.77 -32.68
CA LEU A 45 -33.26 -11.03 -31.94
C LEU A 45 -33.40 -10.04 -30.77
N SER A 46 -33.69 -8.77 -31.08
CA SER A 46 -33.73 -7.68 -30.08
C SER A 46 -34.63 -7.96 -28.87
N ARG A 47 -35.85 -8.48 -29.09
CA ARG A 47 -36.80 -8.80 -28.01
C ARG A 47 -36.25 -9.88 -27.08
N SER A 48 -35.66 -10.94 -27.64
CA SER A 48 -35.05 -12.01 -26.87
C SER A 48 -33.82 -11.52 -26.10
N CYS A 49 -33.00 -10.65 -26.71
CA CYS A 49 -31.87 -10.02 -26.03
C CYS A 49 -32.32 -9.24 -24.79
N ILE A 50 -33.34 -8.39 -24.91
CA ILE A 50 -33.87 -7.59 -23.79
C ILE A 50 -34.42 -8.49 -22.69
N ILE A 51 -35.18 -9.52 -23.04
CA ILE A 51 -35.76 -10.46 -22.07
C ILE A 51 -34.64 -11.19 -21.28
N MET A 52 -33.63 -11.71 -21.98
CA MET A 52 -32.53 -12.42 -21.34
C MET A 52 -31.61 -11.50 -20.54
N THR A 53 -31.43 -10.26 -20.99
CA THR A 53 -30.72 -9.21 -20.23
C THR A 53 -31.43 -8.95 -18.90
N ALA A 54 -32.75 -8.77 -18.92
CA ALA A 54 -33.54 -8.57 -17.71
C ALA A 54 -33.42 -9.76 -16.75
N ASN A 55 -33.52 -10.99 -17.26
CA ASN A 55 -33.35 -12.19 -16.45
C ASN A 55 -31.97 -12.25 -15.80
N ALA A 56 -30.91 -11.98 -16.56
CA ALA A 56 -29.54 -11.96 -16.04
C ALA A 56 -29.37 -10.90 -14.93
N VAL A 57 -29.83 -9.67 -15.18
CA VAL A 57 -29.71 -8.54 -14.25
C VAL A 57 -30.45 -8.80 -12.94
N PHE A 58 -31.72 -9.21 -12.99
CA PHE A 58 -32.51 -9.39 -11.76
C PHE A 58 -32.12 -10.64 -10.98
N ASP A 59 -31.68 -11.72 -11.64
CA ASP A 59 -31.14 -12.90 -10.95
C ASP A 59 -29.83 -12.57 -10.22
N ASP A 60 -28.94 -11.80 -10.88
CA ASP A 60 -27.68 -11.37 -10.28
C ASP A 60 -27.88 -10.41 -9.10
N LEU A 61 -28.84 -9.47 -9.22
CA LEU A 61 -29.24 -8.60 -8.12
C LEU A 61 -29.70 -9.39 -6.89
N ASP A 62 -30.59 -10.36 -7.10
CA ASP A 62 -31.12 -11.19 -6.00
C ASP A 62 -30.00 -11.97 -5.30
N ARG A 63 -29.09 -12.55 -6.08
CA ARG A 63 -27.97 -13.32 -5.56
C ARG A 63 -27.01 -12.45 -4.75
N LYS A 64 -26.66 -11.27 -5.26
CA LYS A 64 -25.79 -10.33 -4.54
C LYS A 64 -26.47 -9.83 -3.26
N LEU A 65 -27.79 -9.65 -3.24
CA LEU A 65 -28.53 -9.30 -2.02
C LEU A 65 -28.48 -10.44 -1.00
N ARG A 66 -28.72 -11.69 -1.43
CA ARG A 66 -28.63 -12.87 -0.55
C ARG A 66 -27.22 -13.04 0.01
N HIS A 67 -26.20 -12.85 -0.82
CA HIS A 67 -24.81 -12.86 -0.37
C HIS A 67 -24.54 -11.76 0.65
N LEU A 68 -25.00 -10.53 0.38
CA LEU A 68 -24.90 -9.41 1.30
C LEU A 68 -25.56 -9.71 2.66
N VAL A 69 -26.72 -10.36 2.68
CA VAL A 69 -27.37 -10.78 3.93
C VAL A 69 -26.58 -11.88 4.64
N SER A 70 -25.93 -12.79 3.91
CA SER A 70 -25.13 -13.86 4.52
C SER A 70 -23.88 -13.33 5.24
N VAL A 71 -23.34 -12.19 4.81
CA VAL A 71 -22.19 -11.53 5.44
C VAL A 71 -22.62 -10.43 6.42
N ASN A 72 -23.80 -9.85 6.28
CA ASN A 72 -24.32 -8.83 7.18
C ASN A 72 -25.76 -9.15 7.62
N ASP A 73 -25.86 -9.79 8.78
CA ASP A 73 -27.14 -10.18 9.39
C ASP A 73 -28.09 -8.99 9.64
N LYS A 74 -27.59 -7.76 9.74
CA LYS A 74 -28.44 -6.56 9.91
C LYS A 74 -29.36 -6.32 8.71
N ARG A 75 -29.01 -6.84 7.54
CA ARG A 75 -29.79 -6.71 6.30
C ARG A 75 -30.77 -7.86 6.10
N ARG A 76 -30.80 -8.85 7.00
CA ARG A 76 -31.76 -9.98 6.96
C ARG A 76 -33.24 -9.55 6.96
N PRO A 77 -33.67 -8.53 7.73
CA PRO A 77 -35.06 -8.06 7.69
C PRO A 77 -35.48 -7.56 6.30
N LEU A 78 -34.57 -6.90 5.56
CA LEU A 78 -34.84 -6.42 4.21
C LEU A 78 -35.15 -7.57 3.24
N LEU A 79 -34.33 -8.63 3.25
CA LEU A 79 -34.57 -9.80 2.41
C LEU A 79 -35.88 -10.51 2.78
N GLN A 80 -36.20 -10.57 4.08
CA GLN A 80 -37.48 -11.12 4.54
C GLN A 80 -38.66 -10.30 4.06
N ASP A 81 -38.59 -8.97 4.10
CA ASP A 81 -39.64 -8.08 3.60
C ASP A 81 -39.86 -8.26 2.10
N ILE A 82 -38.78 -8.27 1.31
CA ILE A 82 -38.84 -8.52 -0.13
C ILE A 82 -39.49 -9.89 -0.42
N ASP A 83 -39.05 -10.96 0.23
CA ASP A 83 -39.60 -12.30 0.02
C ASP A 83 -41.05 -12.42 0.51
N ASN A 84 -41.48 -11.62 1.48
CA ASN A 84 -42.87 -11.57 1.94
C ASN A 84 -43.78 -10.83 0.94
N ARG A 85 -43.33 -9.68 0.40
CA ARG A 85 -44.07 -8.92 -0.61
C ARG A 85 -44.21 -9.67 -1.92
N VAL A 86 -43.16 -10.38 -2.34
CA VAL A 86 -43.21 -11.30 -3.49
C VAL A 86 -44.20 -12.43 -3.23
N ARG A 87 -44.21 -13.02 -2.04
CA ARG A 87 -45.21 -14.03 -1.65
C ARG A 87 -46.64 -13.49 -1.61
N ALA A 88 -46.81 -12.19 -1.33
CA ALA A 88 -48.09 -11.49 -1.39
C ALA A 88 -48.54 -11.16 -2.82
N GLY A 89 -47.75 -11.51 -3.85
CA GLY A 89 -48.10 -11.35 -5.25
C GLY A 89 -47.49 -10.11 -5.92
N GLU A 90 -46.64 -9.35 -5.24
CA GLU A 90 -45.92 -8.24 -5.87
C GLU A 90 -44.82 -8.73 -6.83
N LEU A 91 -44.61 -8.00 -7.93
CA LEU A 91 -43.59 -8.33 -8.92
C LEU A 91 -42.19 -8.17 -8.31
N ARG A 92 -41.42 -9.27 -8.22
CA ARG A 92 -40.09 -9.30 -7.61
C ARG A 92 -39.14 -8.22 -8.14
N GLU A 93 -39.15 -7.96 -9.44
CA GLU A 93 -38.32 -6.94 -10.10
C GLU A 93 -38.60 -5.54 -9.57
N MET A 94 -39.88 -5.21 -9.38
CA MET A 94 -40.31 -3.93 -8.84
C MET A 94 -39.95 -3.79 -7.36
N VAL A 95 -40.20 -4.85 -6.58
CA VAL A 95 -39.88 -4.87 -5.14
C VAL A 95 -38.38 -4.75 -4.92
N LEU A 96 -37.55 -5.53 -5.64
CA LEU A 96 -36.09 -5.44 -5.59
C LEU A 96 -35.60 -4.02 -5.90
N SER A 97 -36.02 -3.44 -7.04
CA SER A 97 -35.54 -2.10 -7.41
C SER A 97 -35.93 -1.03 -6.38
N THR A 98 -37.14 -1.12 -5.83
CA THR A 98 -37.64 -0.13 -4.86
C THR A 98 -36.94 -0.27 -3.51
N GLU A 99 -36.83 -1.50 -3.00
CA GLU A 99 -36.25 -1.78 -1.69
C GLU A 99 -34.74 -1.60 -1.66
N LEU A 100 -34.05 -1.96 -2.75
CA LEU A 100 -32.60 -1.72 -2.84
C LEU A 100 -32.29 -0.22 -2.88
N LEU A 101 -33.10 0.59 -3.57
CA LEU A 101 -32.92 2.04 -3.59
C LEU A 101 -33.26 2.69 -2.24
N SER A 102 -34.37 2.30 -1.61
CA SER A 102 -34.81 2.88 -0.32
C SER A 102 -33.85 2.61 0.85
N ASN A 103 -33.01 1.58 0.70
CA ASN A 103 -32.00 1.18 1.68
C ASN A 103 -30.57 1.55 1.25
N ASP A 104 -30.40 2.45 0.27
CA ASP A 104 -29.11 2.92 -0.25
C ASP A 104 -28.17 1.77 -0.69
N ILE A 105 -28.74 0.68 -1.20
CA ILE A 105 -28.01 -0.51 -1.70
C ILE A 105 -27.71 -0.39 -3.19
N ILE A 106 -28.48 0.40 -3.93
CA ILE A 106 -28.18 0.76 -5.31
C ILE A 106 -28.31 2.27 -5.48
N GLU A 107 -27.56 2.81 -6.43
CA GLU A 107 -27.58 4.23 -6.77
C GLU A 107 -28.84 4.60 -7.58
N PRO A 108 -29.24 5.90 -7.59
CA PRO A 108 -30.38 6.36 -8.39
C PRO A 108 -30.28 6.00 -9.87
N GLU A 109 -29.08 6.08 -10.45
CA GLU A 109 -28.81 5.71 -11.85
C GLU A 109 -29.09 4.22 -12.12
N GLN A 110 -28.68 3.34 -11.20
CA GLN A 110 -28.97 1.91 -11.28
C GLN A 110 -30.48 1.66 -11.22
N SER A 111 -31.20 2.35 -10.33
CA SER A 111 -32.67 2.23 -10.23
C SER A 111 -33.37 2.75 -11.49
N GLU A 112 -32.90 3.84 -12.08
CA GLU A 112 -33.43 4.36 -13.35
C GLU A 112 -33.22 3.35 -14.49
N TYR A 113 -32.02 2.77 -14.59
CA TYR A 113 -31.74 1.67 -15.53
C TYR A 113 -32.66 0.46 -15.32
N LEU A 114 -32.84 -0.02 -14.08
CA LEU A 114 -33.71 -1.17 -13.79
C LEU A 114 -35.16 -0.92 -14.18
N ASN A 115 -35.66 0.31 -13.98
CA ASN A 115 -36.99 0.70 -14.41
C ASN A 115 -37.12 0.71 -15.94
N ARG A 116 -36.14 1.26 -16.66
CA ARG A 116 -36.08 1.20 -18.14
C ARG A 116 -36.06 -0.23 -18.64
N LEU A 117 -35.19 -1.08 -18.09
CA LEU A 117 -35.05 -2.48 -18.47
C LEU A 117 -36.35 -3.26 -18.23
N ARG A 118 -37.00 -3.06 -17.08
CA ARG A 118 -38.28 -3.70 -16.75
C ARG A 118 -39.38 -3.31 -17.74
N ALA A 119 -39.49 -2.03 -18.08
CA ALA A 119 -40.47 -1.55 -19.06
C ALA A 119 -40.21 -2.17 -20.45
N ALA A 120 -38.95 -2.16 -20.91
CA ALA A 120 -38.56 -2.74 -22.20
C ALA A 120 -38.80 -4.26 -22.24
N ARG A 121 -38.55 -4.96 -21.14
CA ARG A 121 -38.83 -6.40 -21.00
C ARG A 121 -40.33 -6.67 -21.09
N ASN A 122 -41.16 -5.90 -20.39
CA ASN A 122 -42.62 -6.05 -20.44
C ASN A 122 -43.16 -5.89 -21.87
N ASP A 123 -42.69 -4.85 -22.57
CA ASP A 123 -43.04 -4.62 -23.98
C ASP A 123 -42.51 -5.72 -24.91
N SER A 124 -41.35 -6.30 -24.60
CA SER A 124 -40.77 -7.41 -25.36
C SER A 124 -41.46 -8.75 -25.09
N ALA A 125 -42.04 -8.95 -23.91
CA ALA A 125 -42.74 -10.17 -23.52
C ALA A 125 -44.21 -10.19 -23.97
N HIS A 126 -44.80 -9.03 -24.24
CA HIS A 126 -46.21 -8.89 -24.63
C HIS A 126 -46.37 -8.33 -26.04
N PRO A 127 -47.50 -8.59 -26.73
CA PRO A 127 -47.77 -8.02 -28.05
C PRO A 127 -48.19 -6.53 -27.93
N SER A 128 -47.29 -5.67 -27.43
CA SER A 128 -47.55 -4.24 -27.22
C SER A 128 -47.50 -3.41 -28.51
N GLY A 129 -46.96 -3.97 -29.59
CA GLY A 129 -46.66 -3.24 -30.83
C GLY A 129 -45.35 -2.45 -30.79
N THR A 130 -44.67 -2.37 -29.63
CA THR A 130 -43.34 -1.77 -29.51
C THR A 130 -42.31 -2.58 -30.29
N VAL A 131 -41.50 -1.91 -31.12
CA VAL A 131 -40.41 -2.52 -31.88
C VAL A 131 -39.09 -1.95 -31.34
N PHE A 132 -38.22 -2.83 -30.83
CA PHE A 132 -36.89 -2.48 -30.38
C PHE A 132 -35.86 -2.74 -31.49
N THR A 133 -35.07 -1.73 -31.81
CA THR A 133 -33.94 -1.83 -32.72
C THR A 133 -32.79 -2.64 -32.12
N ARG A 134 -31.86 -3.11 -32.96
CA ARG A 134 -30.66 -3.82 -32.50
C ARG A 134 -29.80 -2.95 -31.59
N SER A 135 -29.69 -1.65 -31.90
CA SER A 135 -28.93 -0.66 -31.13
C SER A 135 -29.53 -0.41 -29.74
N GLU A 136 -30.86 -0.27 -29.63
CA GLU A 136 -31.53 -0.11 -28.33
C GLU A 136 -31.35 -1.34 -27.43
N ALA A 137 -31.46 -2.55 -28.00
CA ALA A 137 -31.20 -3.78 -27.26
C ALA A 137 -29.73 -3.88 -26.82
N ALA A 138 -28.79 -3.44 -27.66
CA ALA A 138 -27.37 -3.41 -27.32
C ALA A 138 -27.05 -2.42 -26.20
N ALA A 139 -27.66 -1.24 -26.23
CA ALA A 139 -27.52 -0.23 -25.19
C ALA A 139 -28.02 -0.75 -23.84
N LEU A 140 -29.20 -1.38 -23.80
CA LEU A 140 -29.73 -1.99 -22.56
C LEU A 140 -28.85 -3.12 -22.02
N LEU A 141 -28.26 -3.94 -22.91
CA LEU A 141 -27.32 -4.99 -22.53
C LEU A 141 -26.02 -4.40 -21.98
N SER A 142 -25.43 -3.41 -22.66
CA SER A 142 -24.20 -2.74 -22.23
C SER A 142 -24.39 -2.06 -20.89
N ASP A 143 -25.43 -1.24 -20.73
CA ASP A 143 -25.79 -0.59 -19.46
C ASP A 143 -25.94 -1.63 -18.34
N GLY A 144 -26.55 -2.80 -18.63
CA GLY A 144 -26.73 -3.88 -17.66
C GLY A 144 -25.44 -4.52 -17.21
N ILE A 145 -24.50 -4.69 -18.15
CA ILE A 145 -23.16 -5.19 -17.86
C ILE A 145 -22.41 -4.17 -16.99
N ASP A 146 -22.39 -2.90 -17.39
CA ASP A 146 -21.61 -1.86 -16.73
C ASP A 146 -22.14 -1.53 -15.33
N LEU A 147 -23.46 -1.33 -15.21
CA LEU A 147 -24.08 -0.84 -13.98
C LEU A 147 -24.33 -1.94 -12.95
N ILE A 148 -24.60 -3.18 -13.39
CA ILE A 148 -25.03 -4.25 -12.50
C ILE A 148 -24.13 -5.48 -12.60
N LEU A 149 -24.13 -6.19 -13.74
CA LEU A 149 -23.54 -7.54 -13.84
C LEU A 149 -22.02 -7.54 -13.64
N GLY A 150 -21.32 -6.50 -14.08
CA GLY A 150 -19.87 -6.34 -13.92
C GLY A 150 -19.45 -5.98 -12.50
N GLN A 151 -20.38 -5.48 -11.67
CA GLN A 151 -20.09 -5.12 -10.28
C GLN A 151 -19.96 -6.38 -9.41
N GLU A 152 -19.04 -6.44 -8.44
CA GLU A 152 -18.97 -7.59 -7.50
C GLU A 152 -20.08 -7.55 -6.46
N SER A 153 -20.37 -6.34 -5.97
CA SER A 153 -21.34 -6.07 -4.91
C SER A 153 -22.40 -5.09 -5.39
N LEU A 154 -23.59 -5.15 -4.80
CA LEU A 154 -24.69 -4.24 -5.14
C LEU A 154 -24.36 -2.77 -4.88
N SER A 155 -23.60 -2.48 -3.82
CA SER A 155 -23.20 -1.12 -3.47
C SER A 155 -21.80 -1.09 -2.88
N PRO A 156 -21.02 -0.03 -3.16
CA PRO A 156 -19.77 0.25 -2.46
C PRO A 156 -19.91 0.28 -0.94
N ALA A 157 -21.07 0.69 -0.40
CA ALA A 157 -21.33 0.68 1.03
C ALA A 157 -21.42 -0.74 1.59
N ALA A 158 -22.15 -1.61 0.88
CA ALA A 158 -22.25 -3.03 1.22
C ALA A 158 -20.88 -3.72 1.19
N PHE A 159 -20.07 -3.46 0.15
CA PHE A 159 -18.70 -3.96 0.10
C PHE A 159 -17.85 -3.42 1.24
N ALA A 160 -17.90 -2.11 1.50
CA ALA A 160 -17.12 -1.47 2.55
C ALA A 160 -17.49 -2.00 3.95
N GLU A 161 -18.76 -2.33 4.19
CA GLU A 161 -19.20 -3.03 5.41
C GLU A 161 -18.61 -4.44 5.51
N MET A 162 -18.64 -5.21 4.43
CA MET A 162 -18.05 -6.55 4.39
C MET A 162 -16.53 -6.51 4.62
N LEU A 163 -15.83 -5.56 3.98
CA LEU A 163 -14.41 -5.34 4.20
C LEU A 163 -14.14 -4.93 5.65
N ALA A 164 -14.93 -4.03 6.22
CA ALA A 164 -14.80 -3.62 7.62
C ALA A 164 -14.87 -4.82 8.57
N GLN A 165 -15.77 -5.78 8.33
CA GLN A 165 -15.82 -7.01 9.11
C GLN A 165 -14.58 -7.89 8.90
N ARG A 166 -14.12 -8.05 7.65
CA ARG A 166 -12.94 -8.87 7.32
C ARG A 166 -11.65 -8.30 7.91
N LEU A 167 -11.53 -6.97 8.01
CA LEU A 167 -10.40 -6.30 8.66
C LEU A 167 -10.28 -6.65 10.15
N ARG A 168 -11.34 -7.14 10.79
CA ARG A 168 -11.29 -7.64 12.18
C ARG A 168 -10.60 -9.00 12.31
N ALA A 169 -10.34 -9.71 11.20
CA ALA A 169 -9.67 -10.99 11.24
C ALA A 169 -8.15 -10.82 11.52
N PRO A 170 -7.56 -11.57 12.47
CA PRO A 170 -6.15 -11.42 12.84
C PRO A 170 -5.16 -11.75 11.72
N ASN A 171 -5.58 -12.57 10.75
CA ASN A 171 -4.76 -13.00 9.61
C ASN A 171 -5.24 -12.38 8.29
N PHE A 172 -5.84 -11.18 8.34
CA PHE A 172 -6.31 -10.49 7.13
C PHE A 172 -5.15 -10.17 6.17
N PHE A 173 -4.01 -9.74 6.72
CA PHE A 173 -2.80 -9.47 5.95
C PHE A 173 -1.74 -10.56 6.12
N PRO A 174 -1.00 -10.92 5.05
CA PRO A 174 0.23 -11.70 5.19
C PRO A 174 1.32 -10.85 5.87
N ASP A 175 2.35 -11.50 6.40
CA ASP A 175 3.45 -10.83 7.09
C ASP A 175 4.34 -10.00 6.15
N ASP A 176 4.40 -10.37 4.87
CA ASP A 176 5.26 -9.74 3.88
C ASP A 176 4.61 -8.51 3.21
N ALA A 177 5.44 -7.52 2.87
CA ALA A 177 4.96 -6.24 2.33
C ALA A 177 4.34 -6.36 0.92
N LEU A 178 4.83 -7.28 0.09
CA LEU A 178 4.32 -7.47 -1.27
C LEU A 178 2.94 -8.13 -1.24
N GLY A 179 2.76 -9.11 -0.37
CA GLY A 179 1.49 -9.77 -0.10
C GLY A 179 0.43 -8.77 0.39
N LYS A 180 0.79 -7.84 1.28
CA LYS A 180 -0.12 -6.76 1.70
C LYS A 180 -0.61 -5.92 0.53
N ILE A 181 0.30 -5.49 -0.35
CA ILE A 181 -0.07 -4.74 -1.57
C ILE A 181 -0.99 -5.57 -2.46
N GLY A 182 -0.70 -6.88 -2.62
CA GLY A 182 -1.55 -7.80 -3.37
C GLY A 182 -2.97 -7.87 -2.84
N VAL A 183 -3.14 -8.05 -1.52
CA VAL A 183 -4.46 -8.08 -0.87
C VAL A 183 -5.20 -6.76 -1.07
N VAL A 184 -4.58 -5.60 -0.78
CA VAL A 184 -5.28 -4.32 -0.93
C VAL A 184 -5.62 -4.02 -2.39
N LYS A 185 -4.74 -4.36 -3.34
CA LYS A 185 -5.01 -4.20 -4.78
C LYS A 185 -6.20 -5.04 -5.21
N ASP A 186 -6.29 -6.28 -4.74
CA ASP A 186 -7.43 -7.16 -5.01
C ASP A 186 -8.71 -6.54 -4.44
N GLU A 187 -8.76 -6.18 -3.15
CA GLU A 187 -9.95 -5.58 -2.53
C GLU A 187 -10.39 -4.27 -3.21
N VAL A 188 -9.46 -3.36 -3.51
CA VAL A 188 -9.76 -2.08 -4.17
C VAL A 188 -10.28 -2.29 -5.59
N SER A 189 -9.83 -3.34 -6.29
CA SER A 189 -10.29 -3.64 -7.66
C SER A 189 -11.76 -4.04 -7.74
N ARG A 190 -12.35 -4.44 -6.60
CA ARG A 190 -13.77 -4.84 -6.48
C ARG A 190 -14.72 -3.65 -6.34
N VAL A 191 -14.17 -2.44 -6.17
CA VAL A 191 -14.92 -1.20 -5.97
C VAL A 191 -14.64 -0.25 -7.14
N THR A 192 -15.71 0.30 -7.71
CA THR A 192 -15.59 1.35 -8.73
C THR A 192 -15.07 2.66 -8.13
N SER A 193 -14.57 3.56 -8.97
CA SER A 193 -14.03 4.86 -8.54
C SER A 193 -15.02 5.68 -7.70
N HIS A 194 -16.31 5.63 -8.04
CA HIS A 194 -17.39 6.29 -7.29
C HIS A 194 -17.52 5.73 -5.86
N GLY A 195 -17.24 4.45 -5.68
CA GLY A 195 -17.33 3.75 -4.40
C GLY A 195 -16.19 4.03 -3.42
N TYR A 196 -15.08 4.61 -3.88
CA TYR A 196 -13.92 4.89 -3.03
C TYR A 196 -14.24 5.81 -1.86
N HIS A 197 -15.17 6.77 -2.04
CA HIS A 197 -15.56 7.67 -0.95
C HIS A 197 -16.15 6.93 0.25
N VAL A 198 -17.00 5.93 -0.01
CA VAL A 198 -17.64 5.14 1.03
C VAL A 198 -16.66 4.15 1.63
N LEU A 199 -15.86 3.49 0.77
CA LEU A 199 -14.80 2.58 1.18
C LEU A 199 -13.84 3.25 2.18
N VAL A 200 -13.26 4.39 1.80
CA VAL A 200 -12.28 5.08 2.64
C VAL A 200 -12.89 5.54 3.96
N ARG A 201 -14.13 6.05 3.96
CA ARG A 201 -14.81 6.48 5.19
C ARG A 201 -15.01 5.31 6.14
N ASN A 202 -15.55 4.19 5.66
CA ASN A 202 -15.82 3.04 6.52
C ASN A 202 -14.53 2.43 7.06
N VAL A 203 -13.47 2.32 6.25
CA VAL A 203 -12.17 1.83 6.72
C VAL A 203 -11.55 2.81 7.72
N MET A 204 -11.73 4.13 7.54
CA MET A 204 -11.31 5.11 8.53
C MET A 204 -12.07 4.97 9.85
N ASP A 205 -13.37 4.72 9.81
CA ASP A 205 -14.16 4.50 11.03
C ASP A 205 -13.62 3.28 11.81
N VAL A 206 -13.32 2.18 11.12
CA VAL A 206 -12.66 1.00 11.73
C VAL A 206 -11.27 1.33 12.26
N ALA A 207 -10.47 2.10 11.53
CA ALA A 207 -9.14 2.53 12.00
C ALA A 207 -9.20 3.33 13.30
N MET A 208 -10.33 4.00 13.58
CA MET A 208 -10.54 4.83 14.77
C MET A 208 -11.27 4.11 15.91
N GLU A 209 -11.69 2.85 15.73
CA GLU A 209 -12.25 2.03 16.80
C GLU A 209 -11.18 1.79 17.88
N LYS A 210 -11.52 2.08 19.15
CA LYS A 210 -10.60 1.93 20.29
C LYS A 210 -10.64 0.54 20.94
N ASP A 211 -11.72 -0.19 20.70
CA ASP A 211 -12.02 -1.44 21.40
C ASP A 211 -11.43 -2.67 20.69
N ASP A 212 -11.06 -2.53 19.40
CA ASP A 212 -10.49 -3.60 18.58
C ASP A 212 -9.16 -3.17 17.94
N ASN A 213 -8.06 -3.41 18.66
CA ASN A 213 -6.71 -3.07 18.20
C ASN A 213 -6.36 -3.79 16.89
N THR A 214 -6.82 -5.03 16.70
CA THR A 214 -6.52 -5.81 15.49
C THR A 214 -7.18 -5.17 14.28
N ALA A 215 -8.46 -4.83 14.40
CA ALA A 215 -9.19 -4.15 13.35
C ALA A 215 -8.59 -2.77 13.04
N SER A 216 -8.25 -1.99 14.06
CA SER A 216 -7.63 -0.67 13.90
C SER A 216 -6.28 -0.76 13.17
N GLU A 217 -5.42 -1.70 13.56
CA GLU A 217 -4.11 -1.94 12.91
C GLU A 217 -4.26 -2.39 11.46
N ASN A 218 -5.18 -3.32 11.19
CA ASN A 218 -5.46 -3.78 9.83
C ASN A 218 -6.04 -2.65 8.97
N ALA A 219 -7.02 -1.89 9.48
CA ALA A 219 -7.59 -0.77 8.74
C ALA A 219 -6.55 0.33 8.45
N GLY A 220 -5.68 0.64 9.42
CA GLY A 220 -4.56 1.55 9.21
C GLY A 220 -3.57 1.03 8.15
N THR A 221 -3.24 -0.26 8.21
CA THR A 221 -2.40 -0.92 7.20
C THR A 221 -3.05 -0.88 5.82
N PHE A 222 -4.35 -1.10 5.72
CA PHE A 222 -5.11 -1.02 4.47
C PHE A 222 -5.00 0.38 3.85
N LEU A 223 -5.30 1.43 4.61
CA LEU A 223 -5.26 2.81 4.13
C LEU A 223 -3.85 3.26 3.72
N VAL A 224 -2.81 2.85 4.47
CA VAL A 224 -1.41 3.15 4.13
C VAL A 224 -0.99 2.40 2.87
N THR A 225 -1.42 1.15 2.71
CA THR A 225 -1.08 0.33 1.55
C THR A 225 -1.81 0.80 0.30
N CYS A 226 -3.00 1.41 0.42
CA CYS A 226 -3.65 2.10 -0.70
C CYS A 226 -2.74 3.18 -1.33
N ALA A 227 -1.86 3.81 -0.55
CA ALA A 227 -0.89 4.78 -1.06
C ALA A 227 0.16 4.16 -1.98
N ALA A 228 0.44 2.85 -1.83
CA ALA A 228 1.36 2.12 -2.69
C ALA A 228 0.69 1.67 -4.01
N ILE A 229 -0.63 1.77 -4.11
CA ILE A 229 -1.38 1.44 -5.32
C ILE A 229 -1.37 2.68 -6.22
N ASP A 230 -0.95 2.50 -7.47
CA ASP A 230 -0.99 3.56 -8.49
C ASP A 230 -2.43 3.81 -8.97
N ASN A 231 -3.22 4.46 -8.10
CA ASN A 231 -4.60 4.84 -8.36
C ASN A 231 -4.84 6.27 -7.87
N ASP A 232 -4.85 7.21 -8.82
CA ASP A 232 -5.00 8.63 -8.56
C ASP A 232 -6.33 9.00 -7.91
N ASP A 233 -7.43 8.36 -8.32
CA ASP A 233 -8.75 8.70 -7.82
C ASP A 233 -8.93 8.24 -6.38
N LEU A 234 -8.48 7.02 -6.05
CA LEU A 234 -8.43 6.55 -4.67
C LEU A 234 -7.57 7.47 -3.80
N THR A 235 -6.39 7.87 -4.31
CA THR A 235 -5.49 8.77 -3.61
C THR A 235 -6.17 10.10 -3.31
N LYS A 236 -6.83 10.74 -4.29
CA LYS A 236 -7.58 12.00 -4.07
C LYS A 236 -8.66 11.84 -2.98
N VAL A 237 -9.36 10.71 -2.97
CA VAL A 237 -10.38 10.42 -1.96
C VAL A 237 -9.78 10.31 -0.56
N ILE A 238 -8.64 9.61 -0.42
CA ILE A 238 -7.93 9.52 0.86
C ILE A 238 -7.49 10.91 1.31
N TYR A 239 -6.94 11.74 0.43
CA TYR A 239 -6.61 13.12 0.79
C TYR A 239 -7.82 13.89 1.30
N ARG A 240 -8.97 13.77 0.62
CA ARG A 240 -10.20 14.48 0.98
C ARG A 240 -10.75 14.08 2.36
N HIS A 241 -10.73 12.79 2.70
CA HIS A 241 -11.33 12.29 3.94
C HIS A 241 -10.32 12.18 5.10
N LEU A 242 -9.08 11.77 4.82
CA LEU A 242 -8.04 11.59 5.84
C LEU A 242 -7.21 12.85 6.05
N PHE A 243 -6.66 13.46 4.99
CA PHE A 243 -5.71 14.57 5.17
C PHE A 243 -6.43 15.86 5.48
N LEU A 244 -7.27 16.34 4.57
CA LEU A 244 -7.81 17.70 4.63
C LEU A 244 -8.50 18.02 5.96
N PRO A 245 -9.43 17.20 6.48
CA PRO A 245 -10.13 17.51 7.74
C PRO A 245 -9.17 17.54 8.93
N ASN A 246 -8.14 16.69 8.91
CA ASN A 246 -7.25 16.48 10.04
C ASN A 246 -6.04 17.41 10.04
N LEU A 247 -5.71 18.01 8.89
CA LEU A 247 -4.72 19.08 8.78
C LEU A 247 -5.22 20.41 9.35
N GLU A 248 -6.54 20.59 9.49
CA GLU A 248 -7.13 21.81 10.06
C GLU A 248 -7.21 21.76 11.59
N THR A 249 -7.10 20.57 12.17
CA THR A 249 -7.19 20.38 13.63
C THR A 249 -5.83 20.61 14.31
N THR A 250 -5.81 21.45 15.35
CA THR A 250 -4.59 21.85 16.07
C THR A 250 -4.16 20.89 17.19
N LYS A 251 -4.90 19.81 17.43
CA LYS A 251 -4.62 18.88 18.54
C LYS A 251 -3.52 17.89 18.14
N ALA A 252 -2.30 18.18 18.56
CA ALA A 252 -1.13 17.31 18.40
C ALA A 252 -0.84 16.45 19.66
N LYS A 253 -1.88 15.85 20.25
CA LYS A 253 -1.67 14.71 21.15
C LYS A 253 -1.54 13.44 20.31
N ASP A 254 -1.06 12.36 20.92
CA ASP A 254 -0.87 11.04 20.29
C ASP A 254 -2.15 10.57 19.58
N ASP A 255 -2.26 10.97 18.32
CA ASP A 255 -3.47 10.91 17.52
C ASP A 255 -3.25 9.81 16.48
N PRO A 256 -4.01 8.70 16.54
CA PRO A 256 -3.92 7.61 15.57
C PRO A 256 -4.01 8.12 14.12
N ILE A 257 -4.79 9.18 13.89
CA ILE A 257 -4.93 9.80 12.57
C ILE A 257 -3.62 10.46 12.13
N ALA A 258 -2.96 11.17 13.04
CA ALA A 258 -1.70 11.81 12.74
C ALA A 258 -0.62 10.77 12.40
N ARG A 259 -0.58 9.62 13.11
CA ARG A 259 0.28 8.49 12.77
C ARG A 259 -0.06 7.90 11.39
N LEU A 260 -1.35 7.79 11.06
CA LEU A 260 -1.81 7.29 9.76
C LEU A 260 -1.42 8.23 8.61
N ILE A 261 -1.65 9.53 8.75
CA ILE A 261 -1.23 10.57 7.79
C ILE A 261 0.26 10.50 7.55
N PHE A 262 1.03 10.34 8.62
CA PHE A 262 2.48 10.22 8.55
C PHE A 262 2.92 8.97 7.79
N ASN A 263 2.37 7.80 8.13
CA ASN A 263 2.66 6.55 7.42
C ASN A 263 2.22 6.59 5.96
N PHE A 264 1.12 7.26 5.63
CA PHE A 264 0.69 7.45 4.24
C PHE A 264 1.67 8.33 3.46
N SER A 265 2.05 9.48 4.05
CA SER A 265 2.99 10.46 3.45
C SER A 265 4.34 9.83 3.10
N MET A 266 4.69 8.77 3.81
CA MET A 266 5.91 7.99 3.66
C MET A 266 5.89 7.03 2.48
N VAL A 267 4.76 6.34 2.28
CA VAL A 267 4.60 5.38 1.20
C VAL A 267 4.43 6.11 -0.13
N ALA A 268 3.69 7.22 -0.14
CA ALA A 268 3.40 8.00 -1.34
C ALA A 268 3.85 9.47 -1.23
N PRO A 269 5.15 9.76 -1.07
CA PRO A 269 5.65 11.13 -0.89
C PRO A 269 5.42 12.04 -2.10
N HIS A 270 5.40 11.46 -3.30
CA HIS A 270 5.10 12.17 -4.53
C HIS A 270 3.65 12.69 -4.56
N SER A 271 2.73 11.96 -3.91
CA SER A 271 1.33 12.35 -3.82
C SER A 271 1.12 13.62 -2.97
N LEU A 272 2.02 13.93 -2.04
CA LEU A 272 2.00 15.18 -1.25
C LEU A 272 2.20 16.41 -2.13
N LYS A 273 3.06 16.32 -3.15
CA LYS A 273 3.27 17.43 -4.10
C LYS A 273 2.04 17.65 -4.98
N LYS A 274 1.41 16.56 -5.41
CA LYS A 274 0.30 16.57 -6.36
C LYS A 274 -1.00 17.02 -5.72
N ASN A 275 -1.26 16.59 -4.48
CA ASN A 275 -2.59 16.71 -3.86
C ASN A 275 -2.67 17.76 -2.73
N LEU A 276 -1.54 18.34 -2.29
CA LEU A 276 -1.52 19.40 -1.27
C LEU A 276 -0.99 20.72 -1.84
N ASN A 277 -1.64 21.83 -1.47
CA ASN A 277 -1.11 23.18 -1.68
C ASN A 277 -0.07 23.54 -0.60
N GLU A 278 0.66 24.65 -0.79
CA GLU A 278 1.73 25.06 0.13
C GLU A 278 1.25 25.26 1.57
N ARG A 279 0.09 25.91 1.78
CA ARG A 279 -0.49 26.10 3.11
C ARG A 279 -0.82 24.76 3.80
N GLN A 280 -1.30 23.78 3.04
CA GLN A 280 -1.59 22.43 3.56
C GLN A 280 -0.29 21.67 3.87
N LYS A 281 0.78 21.86 3.07
CA LYS A 281 2.11 21.31 3.36
C LYS A 281 2.69 21.89 4.63
N GLU A 282 2.58 23.20 4.85
CA GLU A 282 2.99 23.86 6.10
C GLU A 282 2.25 23.29 7.32
N ARG A 283 0.94 23.09 7.20
CA ARG A 283 0.12 22.47 8.27
C ARG A 283 0.53 21.02 8.53
N LEU A 284 0.77 20.26 7.47
CA LEU A 284 1.28 18.89 7.58
C LEU A 284 2.63 18.90 8.30
N ASP A 285 3.55 19.75 7.86
CA ASP A 285 4.88 19.92 8.44
C ASP A 285 4.80 20.22 9.96
N ALA A 286 3.94 21.15 10.36
CA ALA A 286 3.71 21.45 11.77
C ALA A 286 3.15 20.25 12.56
N LYS A 287 2.22 19.49 11.99
CA LYS A 287 1.61 18.31 12.65
C LYS A 287 2.64 17.19 12.84
N LEU A 288 3.47 16.95 11.83
CA LEU A 288 4.53 15.95 11.87
C LEU A 288 5.65 16.32 12.83
N VAL A 289 6.03 17.61 12.88
CA VAL A 289 6.94 18.15 13.90
C VAL A 289 6.43 17.85 15.30
N ALA A 290 5.14 18.06 15.56
CA ALA A 290 4.57 17.83 16.87
C ALA A 290 4.60 16.34 17.24
N LEU A 291 4.30 15.44 16.31
CA LEU A 291 4.47 13.99 16.49
C LEU A 291 5.92 13.60 16.81
N LEU A 292 6.88 14.10 16.03
CA LEU A 292 8.30 13.83 16.24
C LEU A 292 8.80 14.37 17.60
N LYS A 293 8.30 15.53 18.03
CA LYS A 293 8.60 16.09 19.35
C LYS A 293 8.06 15.21 20.48
N VAL A 294 6.86 14.66 20.36
CA VAL A 294 6.33 13.69 21.34
C VAL A 294 7.22 12.45 21.36
N ALA A 295 7.60 11.93 20.20
CA ALA A 295 8.49 10.78 20.09
C ALA A 295 9.88 11.04 20.72
N SER A 296 10.43 12.25 20.58
CA SER A 296 11.75 12.57 21.15
C SER A 296 11.81 12.59 22.69
N ARG A 297 10.67 12.56 23.40
CA ARG A 297 10.63 12.67 24.88
C ARG A 297 10.98 11.38 25.63
N GLY A 298 11.19 10.25 24.94
CA GLY A 298 11.58 9.00 25.61
C GLY A 298 12.01 7.88 24.67
N PRO A 299 12.77 6.88 25.15
CA PRO A 299 13.34 5.81 24.32
C PRO A 299 12.38 4.62 24.10
N SER A 300 11.08 4.86 23.88
CA SER A 300 10.15 3.77 23.53
C SER A 300 10.41 3.26 22.10
N LEU A 301 10.03 2.01 21.81
CA LEU A 301 10.18 1.43 20.47
C LEU A 301 9.39 2.25 19.42
N ASP A 302 8.20 2.71 19.78
CA ASP A 302 7.35 3.54 18.94
C ASP A 302 7.99 4.91 18.67
N ASN A 303 8.63 5.49 19.68
CA ASN A 303 9.33 6.76 19.55
C ASN A 303 10.53 6.63 18.59
N LEU A 304 11.27 5.53 18.67
CA LEU A 304 12.38 5.26 17.74
C LEU A 304 11.87 5.03 16.32
N ARG A 305 10.74 4.34 16.14
CA ARG A 305 10.06 4.18 14.84
C ARG A 305 9.60 5.52 14.28
N ILE A 306 8.92 6.36 15.06
CA ILE A 306 8.46 7.68 14.62
C ILE A 306 9.65 8.56 14.18
N LEU A 307 10.77 8.50 14.90
CA LEU A 307 11.99 9.21 14.53
C LEU A 307 12.66 8.66 13.26
N GLU A 308 12.74 7.33 13.12
CA GLU A 308 13.22 6.68 11.89
C GLU A 308 12.35 7.10 10.69
N LEU A 309 11.03 7.07 10.88
CA LEU A 309 10.05 7.47 9.89
C LEU A 309 10.15 8.96 9.52
N GLY A 310 10.52 9.85 10.45
CA GLY A 310 10.70 11.28 10.15
C GLY A 310 11.88 11.55 9.21
N ILE A 311 12.95 10.77 9.36
CA ILE A 311 14.13 10.81 8.49
C ILE A 311 13.78 10.27 7.11
N ARG A 312 12.94 9.23 7.04
CA ARG A 312 12.48 8.69 5.76
C ARG A 312 11.62 9.70 4.98
N LEU A 313 10.75 10.45 5.65
CA LEU A 313 9.88 11.43 5.01
C LEU A 313 10.68 12.61 4.41
N ASP A 314 11.78 13.01 5.05
CA ASP A 314 12.72 14.02 4.54
C ASP A 314 13.20 13.68 3.13
N GLU A 315 13.73 12.47 2.98
CA GLU A 315 14.32 12.04 1.72
C GLU A 315 13.27 11.94 0.62
N ALA A 316 12.09 11.45 1.00
CA ALA A 316 10.91 11.36 0.16
C ALA A 316 10.47 12.75 -0.34
N ALA A 317 10.42 13.74 0.57
CA ALA A 317 10.11 15.14 0.31
C ALA A 317 11.16 15.86 -0.56
N ARG A 318 12.45 15.57 -0.36
CA ARG A 318 13.54 16.11 -1.20
C ARG A 318 13.45 15.58 -2.62
N ARG A 319 13.18 14.28 -2.79
CA ARG A 319 13.01 13.64 -4.11
C ARG A 319 11.82 14.22 -4.87
N SER A 320 10.71 14.50 -4.18
CA SER A 320 9.49 15.05 -4.79
C SER A 320 9.53 16.58 -4.95
N LYS A 321 10.46 17.29 -4.28
CA LYS A 321 10.42 18.76 -4.05
C LYS A 321 9.20 19.22 -3.22
N SER A 322 8.56 18.35 -2.44
CA SER A 322 7.52 18.73 -1.48
C SER A 322 8.17 19.02 -0.12
N ALA A 323 8.79 20.19 0.04
CA ALA A 323 9.56 20.50 1.24
C ALA A 323 8.70 20.49 2.51
N LEU A 324 9.16 19.76 3.54
CA LEU A 324 8.62 19.77 4.91
C LEU A 324 9.71 20.23 5.89
N PRO A 325 10.19 21.49 5.77
CA PRO A 325 11.46 21.95 6.32
C PRO A 325 11.57 21.82 7.86
N ASN A 326 10.47 22.02 8.59
CA ASN A 326 10.50 21.95 10.05
C ASN A 326 10.59 20.51 10.54
N THR A 327 9.90 19.57 9.86
CA THR A 327 10.01 18.13 10.10
C THR A 327 11.46 17.68 9.94
N LEU A 328 12.17 18.22 8.93
CA LEU A 328 13.59 17.92 8.70
C LEU A 328 14.46 18.39 9.87
N SER A 329 14.22 19.62 10.34
CA SER A 329 14.98 20.21 11.44
C SER A 329 14.85 19.37 12.72
N VAL A 330 13.64 18.89 13.01
CA VAL A 330 13.38 18.04 14.18
C VAL A 330 13.99 16.64 14.01
N ALA A 331 13.91 16.04 12.82
CA ALA A 331 14.52 14.74 12.55
C ALA A 331 16.06 14.79 12.70
N ARG A 332 16.71 15.85 12.20
CA ARG A 332 18.15 16.10 12.40
C ARG A 332 18.49 16.29 13.87
N SER A 333 17.74 17.15 14.57
CA SER A 333 17.92 17.38 16.01
C SER A 333 17.80 16.08 16.82
N SER A 334 16.95 15.14 16.38
CA SER A 334 16.83 13.82 16.98
C SER A 334 18.04 12.92 16.76
N LEU A 335 18.66 12.93 15.58
CA LEU A 335 19.93 12.22 15.35
C LEU A 335 21.04 12.79 16.24
N SER A 336 21.13 14.12 16.35
CA SER A 336 22.04 14.78 17.29
C SER A 336 21.75 14.44 18.75
N MET A 337 20.48 14.32 19.14
CA MET A 337 20.11 13.85 20.48
C MET A 337 20.48 12.38 20.70
N SER A 338 20.29 11.52 19.70
CA SER A 338 20.68 10.11 19.74
C SER A 338 22.18 9.97 19.95
N LEU A 339 22.98 10.83 19.31
CA LEU A 339 24.42 10.94 19.54
C LEU A 339 24.75 11.35 20.97
N LYS A 340 24.15 12.44 21.47
CA LYS A 340 24.36 12.88 22.87
C LYS A 340 24.00 11.80 23.89
N LEU A 341 22.98 10.99 23.61
CA LEU A 341 22.62 9.85 24.45
C LEU A 341 23.65 8.71 24.37
N LEU A 342 24.26 8.48 23.19
CA LEU A 342 25.39 7.56 23.05
C LEU A 342 26.66 8.06 23.74
N GLU A 343 26.85 9.37 23.88
CA GLU A 343 27.96 9.92 24.68
C GLU A 343 27.80 9.61 26.18
N ASN A 344 26.57 9.41 26.66
CA ASN A 344 26.32 9.04 28.04
C ASN A 344 26.71 7.56 28.31
N ARG A 345 27.86 7.35 28.95
CA ARG A 345 28.36 6.01 29.32
C ARG A 345 27.52 5.29 30.37
N SER A 346 26.66 5.98 31.11
CA SER A 346 25.74 5.38 32.09
C SER A 346 24.44 4.85 31.48
N LEU A 347 24.26 4.99 30.16
CA LEU A 347 23.08 4.47 29.46
C LEU A 347 23.03 2.93 29.56
N SER A 348 21.83 2.37 29.78
CA SER A 348 21.68 0.91 29.84
C SER A 348 22.11 0.24 28.53
N SER A 349 22.70 -0.96 28.64
CA SER A 349 23.20 -1.71 27.49
C SER A 349 22.11 -1.98 26.44
N LEU A 350 20.86 -2.18 26.86
CA LEU A 350 19.71 -2.33 25.97
C LEU A 350 19.38 -1.05 25.20
N ALA A 351 19.32 0.10 25.87
CA ALA A 351 19.03 1.39 25.22
C ALA A 351 20.14 1.77 24.24
N ARG A 352 21.39 1.53 24.64
CA ARG A 352 22.58 1.77 23.83
C ARG A 352 22.59 0.91 22.57
N ARG A 353 22.28 -0.39 22.70
CA ARG A 353 22.14 -1.31 21.57
C ARG A 353 21.05 -0.87 20.59
N LYS A 354 19.90 -0.40 21.09
CA LYS A 354 18.82 0.12 20.24
C LYS A 354 19.24 1.37 19.45
N LEU A 355 19.91 2.33 20.10
CA LEU A 355 20.44 3.51 19.42
C LEU A 355 21.48 3.14 18.36
N LEU A 356 22.39 2.20 18.66
CA LEU A 356 23.37 1.73 17.71
C LEU A 356 22.73 1.00 16.52
N SER A 357 21.69 0.18 16.78
CA SER A 357 20.98 -0.55 15.73
C SER A 357 20.41 0.37 14.64
N LYS A 358 20.04 1.60 15.03
CA LYS A 358 19.58 2.65 14.11
C LYS A 358 20.71 3.14 13.21
N PHE A 359 21.88 3.47 13.78
CA PHE A 359 23.05 3.90 13.00
C PHE A 359 23.56 2.79 12.09
N THR A 360 23.58 1.54 12.56
CA THR A 360 23.96 0.38 11.74
C THR A 360 22.97 0.12 10.61
N LEU A 361 21.65 0.26 10.85
CA LEU A 361 20.64 0.08 9.80
C LEU A 361 20.79 1.12 8.69
N LEU A 362 20.97 2.39 9.06
CA LEU A 362 21.18 3.51 8.14
C LEU A 362 22.52 3.37 7.37
N ALA A 363 23.55 2.83 8.02
CA ALA A 363 24.83 2.54 7.38
C ALA A 363 24.81 1.32 6.44
N ALA A 364 24.09 0.25 6.83
CA ALA A 364 24.06 -1.04 6.13
C ALA A 364 23.18 -1.07 4.89
N ASN A 365 22.18 -0.20 4.84
CA ASN A 365 21.33 -0.10 3.68
C ASN A 365 21.39 1.32 3.14
N PRO A 366 22.39 1.62 2.31
CA PRO A 366 22.56 2.95 1.78
C PRO A 366 21.29 3.39 1.03
N GLN A 367 20.59 2.47 0.35
CA GLN A 367 19.33 2.78 -0.36
C GLN A 367 18.11 2.97 0.55
N HIS A 368 18.26 2.71 1.84
CA HIS A 368 17.21 2.91 2.84
C HIS A 368 16.82 4.38 2.94
N LEU A 369 15.52 4.63 3.10
CA LEU A 369 15.03 5.97 3.35
C LEU A 369 15.66 6.49 4.68
N GLY A 370 16.37 7.60 4.60
CA GLY A 370 17.05 8.28 5.70
C GLY A 370 18.57 8.27 5.68
N SER A 371 19.19 7.55 4.75
CA SER A 371 20.65 7.48 4.61
C SER A 371 21.26 8.83 4.24
N ALA A 372 20.59 9.66 3.43
CA ALA A 372 21.07 11.00 3.07
C ALA A 372 21.16 11.95 4.29
N THR A 373 20.16 11.93 5.17
CA THR A 373 20.17 12.71 6.41
C THR A 373 21.23 12.18 7.37
N PHE A 374 21.43 10.85 7.41
CA PHE A 374 22.52 10.22 8.14
C PHE A 374 23.90 10.66 7.60
N PHE A 375 24.14 10.71 6.29
CA PHE A 375 25.44 11.14 5.74
C PHE A 375 25.73 12.61 6.01
N SER A 376 24.73 13.49 5.84
CA SER A 376 24.84 14.90 6.25
C SER A 376 25.14 15.02 7.75
N PHE A 377 24.54 14.16 8.58
CA PHE A 377 24.86 14.10 10.01
C PHE A 377 26.29 13.58 10.27
N ILE A 378 26.76 12.57 9.54
CA ILE A 378 28.13 12.04 9.66
C ILE A 378 29.17 13.08 9.24
N GLU A 379 28.92 13.82 8.16
CA GLU A 379 29.80 14.90 7.70
C GLU A 379 30.08 15.91 8.83
N GLU A 380 29.07 16.22 9.64
CA GLU A 380 29.18 17.16 10.75
C GLU A 380 29.64 16.51 12.08
N ASN A 381 29.44 15.20 12.27
CA ASN A 381 29.55 14.56 13.60
C ASN A 381 30.39 13.26 13.64
N ALA A 382 31.16 12.94 12.59
CA ALA A 382 31.91 11.67 12.51
C ALA A 382 32.84 11.43 13.71
N ALA A 383 33.58 12.45 14.14
CA ALA A 383 34.52 12.37 15.28
C ALA A 383 33.78 12.09 16.60
N ALA A 384 32.78 12.91 16.92
CA ALA A 384 31.97 12.75 18.13
C ALA A 384 31.28 11.39 18.18
N LEU A 385 30.73 10.93 17.05
CA LEU A 385 30.15 9.59 16.95
C LEU A 385 31.20 8.52 17.23
N ALA A 386 32.34 8.55 16.55
CA ALA A 386 33.40 7.57 16.77
C ALA A 386 33.86 7.55 18.24
N ASP A 387 34.05 8.71 18.87
CA ASP A 387 34.47 8.85 20.26
C ASP A 387 33.44 8.32 21.25
N SER A 388 32.16 8.46 20.94
CA SER A 388 31.06 7.99 21.80
C SER A 388 30.97 6.46 21.87
N LEU A 389 31.43 5.70 20.87
CA LEU A 389 31.26 4.25 20.77
C LEU A 389 32.28 3.45 21.59
N THR A 390 31.96 2.22 22.02
CA THR A 390 32.99 1.26 22.48
C THR A 390 33.67 0.57 21.29
N GLY A 391 34.76 -0.17 21.52
CA GLY A 391 35.43 -0.91 20.44
C GLY A 391 34.52 -1.90 19.72
N GLY A 392 33.74 -2.69 20.46
CA GLY A 392 32.75 -3.61 19.87
C GLY A 392 31.59 -2.90 19.15
N GLU A 393 31.19 -1.71 19.60
CA GLU A 393 30.15 -0.93 18.92
C GLU A 393 30.66 -0.29 17.63
N ALA A 394 31.88 0.23 17.65
CA ALA A 394 32.58 0.70 16.47
C ALA A 394 32.72 -0.43 15.43
N HIS A 395 33.02 -1.66 15.90
CA HIS A 395 33.11 -2.84 15.04
C HIS A 395 31.78 -3.19 14.34
N ARG A 396 30.65 -3.10 15.05
CA ARG A 396 29.32 -3.29 14.44
C ARG A 396 29.01 -2.23 13.39
N LEU A 397 29.30 -0.97 13.69
CA LEU A 397 29.00 0.15 12.79
C LEU A 397 29.85 0.09 11.52
N ILE A 398 31.16 -0.18 11.64
CA ILE A 398 32.03 -0.28 10.46
C ILE A 398 31.66 -1.46 9.56
N THR A 399 31.32 -2.61 10.15
CA THR A 399 30.86 -3.79 9.37
C THR A 399 29.60 -3.46 8.59
N SER A 400 28.68 -2.69 9.20
CA SER A 400 27.47 -2.20 8.54
C SER A 400 27.78 -1.25 7.38
N ILE A 401 28.65 -0.25 7.58
CA ILE A 401 29.08 0.69 6.53
C ILE A 401 29.66 -0.07 5.33
N ARG A 402 30.55 -1.03 5.59
CA ARG A 402 31.19 -1.84 4.54
C ARG A 402 30.22 -2.75 3.81
N GLY A 403 29.33 -3.43 4.54
CA GLY A 403 28.28 -4.25 3.95
C GLY A 403 27.36 -3.42 3.05
N GLY A 404 27.01 -2.21 3.48
CA GLY A 404 26.26 -1.27 2.66
C GLY A 404 26.97 -0.88 1.37
N ARG A 405 28.29 -0.63 1.43
CA ARG A 405 29.12 -0.32 0.25
C ARG A 405 29.14 -1.46 -0.76
N VAL A 406 29.34 -2.70 -0.30
CA VAL A 406 29.33 -3.90 -1.15
C VAL A 406 27.97 -4.07 -1.82
N MET A 407 26.86 -3.91 -1.08
CA MET A 407 25.52 -4.00 -1.64
C MET A 407 25.24 -2.90 -2.68
N ALA A 408 25.73 -1.68 -2.44
CA ALA A 408 25.57 -0.56 -3.36
C ALA A 408 26.39 -0.75 -4.64
N GLN A 409 27.62 -1.30 -4.53
CA GLN A 409 28.48 -1.63 -5.67
C GLN A 409 27.88 -2.78 -6.50
N TRP A 410 27.46 -3.86 -5.85
CA TRP A 410 26.75 -4.97 -6.50
C TRP A 410 25.51 -4.49 -7.26
N ALA A 411 24.72 -3.59 -6.68
CA ALA A 411 23.55 -3.01 -7.35
C ALA A 411 23.89 -2.06 -8.52
N ASP A 412 25.14 -1.58 -8.63
CA ASP A 412 25.62 -0.83 -9.81
C ASP A 412 26.11 -1.78 -10.90
N ASP A 413 26.78 -2.88 -10.51
CA ASP A 413 27.31 -3.91 -11.41
C ASP A 413 26.18 -4.71 -12.09
N THR A 414 25.10 -5.04 -11.37
CA THR A 414 23.95 -5.79 -11.93
C THR A 414 23.04 -4.98 -12.85
N LYS A 415 23.34 -3.69 -13.11
CA LYS A 415 22.58 -2.84 -14.03
C LYS A 415 22.46 -3.39 -15.46
N HIS A 416 23.28 -4.35 -15.85
CA HIS A 416 23.19 -4.98 -17.18
C HIS A 416 22.01 -5.96 -17.32
N GLN A 417 21.29 -6.30 -16.25
CA GLN A 417 20.14 -7.23 -16.31
C GLN A 417 18.76 -6.59 -16.09
N TYR A 418 18.66 -5.35 -15.61
CA TYR A 418 17.38 -4.68 -15.37
C TYR A 418 17.40 -3.25 -15.93
N HIS A 419 16.73 -3.05 -17.07
CA HIS A 419 16.88 -1.87 -17.93
C HIS A 419 16.25 -0.54 -17.45
N ASP A 420 15.69 -0.45 -16.24
CA ASP A 420 14.90 0.73 -15.82
C ASP A 420 15.31 1.40 -14.49
N VAL A 421 16.60 1.41 -14.15
CA VAL A 421 17.07 2.08 -12.92
C VAL A 421 17.74 3.45 -13.22
N PRO A 422 17.23 4.58 -12.70
CA PRO A 422 17.62 5.92 -13.14
C PRO A 422 19.08 6.32 -12.83
N VAL A 423 19.64 7.14 -13.73
CA VAL A 423 21.02 7.70 -13.81
C VAL A 423 21.56 8.31 -12.49
N ARG A 424 20.71 8.68 -11.53
CA ARG A 424 21.07 9.36 -10.27
C ARG A 424 21.74 8.49 -9.18
N ARG A 425 21.83 7.16 -9.36
CA ARG A 425 22.51 6.28 -8.39
C ARG A 425 24.04 6.49 -8.32
N ARG A 426 24.70 6.92 -9.40
CA ARG A 426 26.18 7.07 -9.45
C ARG A 426 26.70 8.24 -8.64
N ASP A 427 26.05 9.40 -8.72
CA ASP A 427 26.45 10.59 -7.94
C ASP A 427 26.30 10.33 -6.44
N TRP A 428 25.31 9.53 -6.09
CA TRP A 428 25.04 9.16 -4.71
C TRP A 428 26.03 8.12 -4.16
N LEU A 429 26.46 7.14 -4.96
CA LEU A 429 27.53 6.20 -4.58
C LEU A 429 28.84 6.93 -4.27
N LYS A 430 29.14 7.98 -5.04
CA LYS A 430 30.30 8.85 -4.80
C LYS A 430 30.17 9.64 -3.50
N ALA A 431 29.00 10.22 -3.24
CA ALA A 431 28.70 10.88 -1.97
C ALA A 431 28.87 9.89 -0.80
N PHE A 432 28.11 8.79 -0.82
CA PHE A 432 28.19 7.71 0.18
C PHE A 432 29.63 7.32 0.51
N SER A 433 30.46 7.10 -0.51
CA SER A 433 31.86 6.72 -0.35
C SER A 433 32.69 7.82 0.29
N ARG A 434 32.45 9.09 -0.06
CA ARG A 434 33.16 10.24 0.50
C ARG A 434 32.79 10.50 1.95
N GLU A 435 31.50 10.59 2.28
CA GLU A 435 31.07 10.98 3.62
C GLU A 435 31.30 9.86 4.65
N THR A 436 31.16 8.59 4.24
CA THR A 436 31.42 7.46 5.16
C THR A 436 32.90 7.14 5.34
N ALA A 437 33.79 7.54 4.42
CA ALA A 437 35.22 7.25 4.52
C ALA A 437 35.88 7.87 5.76
N ILE A 438 35.47 9.09 6.14
CA ILE A 438 35.99 9.79 7.32
C ILE A 438 35.62 9.01 8.58
N LEU A 439 34.34 8.69 8.75
CA LEU A 439 33.86 7.91 9.88
C LEU A 439 34.50 6.51 9.90
N GLU A 440 34.57 5.84 8.76
CA GLU A 440 35.20 4.54 8.64
C GLU A 440 36.65 4.56 9.14
N GLY A 441 37.46 5.54 8.71
CA GLY A 441 38.84 5.69 9.18
C GLY A 441 38.93 5.82 10.71
N LEU A 442 38.07 6.63 11.30
CA LEU A 442 38.00 6.82 12.75
C LEU A 442 37.59 5.54 13.48
N LEU A 443 36.61 4.80 12.95
CA LEU A 443 36.16 3.53 13.51
C LEU A 443 37.25 2.44 13.41
N ILE A 444 38.03 2.39 12.31
CA ILE A 444 39.15 1.44 12.17
C ILE A 444 40.18 1.64 13.28
N VAL A 445 40.60 2.88 13.50
CA VAL A 445 41.58 3.21 14.55
C VAL A 445 41.08 2.72 15.91
N LYS A 446 39.80 2.95 16.20
CA LYS A 446 39.18 2.55 17.46
C LYS A 446 39.04 1.04 17.62
N VAL A 447 38.63 0.34 16.56
CA VAL A 447 38.53 -1.13 16.56
C VAL A 447 39.90 -1.77 16.70
N LYS A 448 40.93 -1.21 16.06
CA LYS A 448 42.31 -1.69 16.18
C LYS A 448 42.83 -1.55 17.62
N ALA A 449 42.67 -0.37 18.22
CA ALA A 449 43.08 -0.12 19.60
C ALA A 449 42.38 -1.07 20.60
N TRP A 450 41.09 -1.35 20.39
CA TRP A 450 40.34 -2.31 21.20
C TRP A 450 40.84 -3.75 21.00
N TYR A 451 41.10 -4.17 19.76
CA TYR A 451 41.62 -5.50 19.46
C TYR A 451 43.02 -5.73 20.05
N GLU A 452 43.90 -4.73 19.99
CA GLU A 452 45.24 -4.79 20.59
C GLU A 452 45.19 -4.88 22.12
N ALA A 453 44.22 -4.22 22.75
CA ALA A 453 44.01 -4.27 24.20
C ALA A 453 43.39 -5.62 24.65
N GLU A 454 42.41 -6.15 23.92
CA GLU A 454 41.58 -7.28 24.34
C GLU A 454 41.28 -8.28 23.19
N PRO A 455 42.31 -8.95 22.64
CA PRO A 455 42.15 -9.75 21.40
C PRO A 455 41.16 -10.91 21.54
N SER A 456 41.13 -11.57 22.69
CA SER A 456 40.25 -12.71 22.94
C SER A 456 38.80 -12.32 23.23
N GLU A 457 38.53 -11.12 23.73
CA GLU A 457 37.17 -10.58 23.84
C GLU A 457 36.68 -10.09 22.49
N ALA A 458 37.56 -9.44 21.72
CA ALA A 458 37.23 -8.96 20.39
C ALA A 458 36.87 -10.10 19.42
N ALA A 459 37.62 -11.21 19.45
CA ALA A 459 37.30 -12.41 18.68
C ALA A 459 35.96 -13.03 19.09
N ARG A 460 35.71 -13.19 20.41
CA ARG A 460 34.44 -13.73 20.91
C ARG A 460 33.23 -12.86 20.57
N ASN A 461 33.39 -11.54 20.58
CA ASN A 461 32.32 -10.61 20.22
C ASN A 461 32.05 -10.62 18.72
N ALA A 462 33.10 -10.70 17.88
CA ALA A 462 32.95 -10.88 16.44
C ALA A 462 32.20 -12.18 16.11
N GLU A 463 32.57 -13.30 16.74
CA GLU A 463 31.91 -14.59 16.57
C GLU A 463 30.44 -14.57 17.03
N ARG A 464 30.16 -14.05 18.23
CA ARG A 464 28.80 -13.95 18.79
C ARG A 464 27.87 -13.14 17.90
N GLU A 465 28.37 -12.06 17.33
CA GLU A 465 27.59 -11.11 16.52
C GLU A 465 27.66 -11.44 15.01
N GLN A 466 28.32 -12.55 14.64
CA GLN A 466 28.54 -12.96 13.24
C GLN A 466 29.19 -11.85 12.38
N LEU A 467 30.08 -11.08 12.98
CA LEU A 467 30.85 -10.03 12.31
C LEU A 467 32.11 -10.62 11.68
N ALA A 468 32.65 -9.91 10.68
CA ALA A 468 33.97 -10.26 10.14
C ALA A 468 35.05 -10.22 11.23
N ASP A 469 36.12 -10.98 11.03
CA ASP A 469 37.32 -10.86 11.86
C ASP A 469 37.80 -9.39 11.83
N PRO A 470 38.04 -8.74 12.98
CA PRO A 470 38.52 -7.36 13.04
C PRO A 470 39.76 -7.10 12.20
N THR A 471 40.65 -8.09 12.03
CA THR A 471 41.86 -8.00 11.18
C THR A 471 41.53 -7.85 9.70
N CYS A 472 40.40 -8.38 9.25
CA CYS A 472 39.88 -8.19 7.90
C CYS A 472 39.42 -6.74 7.65
N LEU A 473 39.41 -5.88 8.66
CA LEU A 473 39.04 -4.48 8.51
C LEU A 473 40.20 -3.56 8.10
N TRP A 474 41.46 -4.02 8.24
CA TRP A 474 42.62 -3.12 8.25
C TRP A 474 43.14 -2.70 6.87
N GLY A 475 42.69 -3.35 5.80
CA GLY A 475 43.10 -3.02 4.44
C GLY A 475 42.05 -2.21 3.69
N PRO A 476 42.46 -1.50 2.61
CA PRO A 476 41.54 -0.86 1.70
C PRO A 476 40.59 -1.92 1.09
N ILE A 477 39.36 -1.50 0.80
CA ILE A 477 38.46 -2.27 -0.05
C ILE A 477 39.03 -2.15 -1.46
N ALA A 478 40.00 -3.00 -1.81
CA ALA A 478 40.54 -3.07 -3.16
C ALA A 478 39.50 -3.72 -4.08
N ASP A 479 39.31 -3.15 -5.26
CA ASP A 479 38.42 -3.67 -6.31
C ASP A 479 38.77 -5.14 -6.62
N GLY A 480 37.95 -6.07 -6.10
CA GLY A 480 37.99 -7.49 -6.49
C GLY A 480 38.39 -8.51 -5.41
N ILE A 481 39.16 -8.16 -4.37
CA ILE A 481 39.65 -9.16 -3.38
C ILE A 481 39.22 -8.77 -1.96
N ARG A 482 37.96 -9.09 -1.64
CA ARG A 482 37.40 -9.26 -0.28
C ARG A 482 35.91 -9.67 -0.27
N PHE A 483 35.33 -9.99 -1.43
CA PHE A 483 33.97 -10.51 -1.53
C PHE A 483 33.79 -11.80 -0.71
N GLU A 484 34.81 -12.65 -0.55
CA GLU A 484 34.70 -13.90 0.21
C GLU A 484 34.49 -13.71 1.72
N CYS A 485 35.11 -12.70 2.34
CA CYS A 485 34.92 -12.42 3.77
C CYS A 485 33.52 -11.85 4.06
N VAL A 486 32.91 -11.13 3.11
CA VAL A 486 31.57 -10.54 3.25
C VAL A 486 30.46 -11.47 2.76
N ALA A 487 30.69 -12.27 1.73
CA ALA A 487 29.73 -13.25 1.21
C ALA A 487 29.47 -14.41 2.18
N ARG A 488 30.46 -14.80 3.00
CA ARG A 488 30.25 -15.77 4.09
C ARG A 488 29.31 -15.28 5.20
N MET A 489 28.93 -14.00 5.24
CA MET A 489 28.07 -13.44 6.28
C MET A 489 26.55 -13.61 6.02
N LYS A 490 26.11 -14.07 4.83
CA LYS A 490 24.67 -14.15 4.49
C LYS A 490 24.27 -15.24 3.46
N SER A 491 24.87 -16.43 3.47
CA SER A 491 24.31 -17.54 2.68
C SER A 491 23.00 -18.05 3.32
N PRO A 492 21.85 -18.07 2.63
CA PRO A 492 20.69 -18.82 3.09
C PRO A 492 21.01 -20.33 3.04
N PRO A 493 20.52 -21.16 3.97
CA PRO A 493 20.82 -22.60 3.99
C PRO A 493 20.19 -23.43 2.85
N SER A 494 19.75 -22.82 1.73
CA SER A 494 18.98 -23.51 0.68
C SER A 494 19.67 -23.65 -0.68
N GLU A 495 20.74 -22.91 -1.00
CA GLU A 495 21.35 -23.00 -2.35
C GLU A 495 22.39 -24.11 -2.51
N ALA A 496 22.86 -24.72 -1.41
CA ALA A 496 23.77 -25.87 -1.47
C ALA A 496 23.10 -27.18 -1.97
N ARG A 497 21.77 -27.21 -2.17
CA ARG A 497 21.06 -28.40 -2.67
C ARG A 497 20.78 -28.41 -4.17
N VAL A 498 20.79 -27.26 -4.85
CA VAL A 498 20.40 -27.19 -6.27
C VAL A 498 21.55 -27.56 -7.22
N LEU A 499 22.80 -27.46 -6.78
CA LEU A 499 23.97 -27.82 -7.60
C LEU A 499 24.41 -29.30 -7.49
N SER A 500 23.66 -30.16 -6.79
CA SER A 500 23.93 -31.61 -6.72
C SER A 500 23.03 -32.48 -7.62
N MET A 501 22.09 -31.89 -8.36
CA MET A 501 21.21 -32.61 -9.31
C MET A 501 21.47 -32.28 -10.78
N ALA A 502 22.52 -31.52 -11.10
CA ALA A 502 22.94 -31.25 -12.49
C ALA A 502 24.22 -32.01 -12.91
N SER A 503 24.60 -33.05 -12.16
CA SER A 503 25.73 -33.92 -12.50
C SER A 503 25.49 -35.40 -12.14
N ARG A 504 24.26 -35.88 -12.35
CA ARG A 504 23.94 -37.31 -12.53
C ARG A 504 22.89 -37.49 -13.61
#